data_AF-A0A8C8XXX3-F1
#
_entry.id   AF-A0A8C8XXX3-F1
#
_cell.length_a   1.000
_cell.length_b   1.000
_cell.length_c   1.000
_cell.angle_alpha   90.00
_cell.angle_beta   90.00
_cell.angle_gamma   90.00
#
_symmetry.space_group_name_H-M   'P 1'
#
loop_
_entity.id
_entity.type
_entity.pdbx_description
1 polymer ?
#
loop_
_entity_poly.entity_id
_entity_poly.type
_entity_poly.pdbx_seq_one_letter_code
_entity_poly.pdbx_strand_id
1 'polypeptide(L)' 'MASGVTVNDEVIRVFNDMKVRKSSTQEEIKKRKKAVLFCLSDDKRQIIVEEAKQILVVPSGS' A
#
# COMPACT_ATOMS: atom_id res chain seq x y z
N MET A 1 3.45 12.73 -20.63
CA MET A 1 3.63 12.55 -19.18
C MET A 1 2.47 13.23 -18.46
N ALA A 2 1.67 12.51 -17.68
CA ALA A 2 0.61 13.13 -16.89
C ALA A 2 1.21 13.68 -15.58
N SER A 3 1.77 14.89 -15.62
CA SER A 3 2.30 15.57 -14.42
C SER A 3 1.20 16.23 -13.57
N GLY A 4 -0.07 16.07 -13.94
CA GLY A 4 -1.22 16.71 -13.28
C GLY A 4 -1.79 15.92 -12.11
N VAL A 5 -1.20 14.78 -11.75
CA VAL A 5 -1.63 13.98 -10.60
C VAL A 5 -0.61 14.11 -9.47
N THR A 6 -1.12 14.40 -8.28
CA THR A 6 -0.33 14.43 -7.05
C THR A 6 -0.35 13.06 -6.39
N VAL A 7 0.68 12.73 -5.62
CA VAL A 7 0.71 11.48 -4.85
C VAL A 7 0.33 11.83 -3.42
N ASN A 8 -0.65 11.13 -2.85
CA ASN A 8 -1.01 11.32 -1.45
C ASN A 8 0.13 10.80 -0.55
N ASP A 9 0.43 11.52 0.54
CA ASP A 9 1.45 11.12 1.51
C ASP A 9 1.26 9.71 2.07
N GLU A 10 0.01 9.24 2.15
CA GLU A 10 -0.29 7.88 2.59
C GLU A 10 0.28 6.80 1.65
N VAL A 11 0.28 7.06 0.34
CA VAL A 11 0.89 6.17 -0.66
C VAL A 11 2.39 6.07 -0.44
N ILE A 12 3.03 7.21 -0.15
CA ILE A 12 4.47 7.27 0.13
C ILE A 12 4.80 6.50 1.42
N ARG A 13 4.00 6.68 2.47
CA ARG A 13 4.15 5.94 3.74
C ARG A 13 4.03 4.44 3.52
N VAL A 14 2.99 3.98 2.82
CA VAL A 14 2.77 2.54 2.56
C VAL A 14 3.89 1.97 1.69
N PHE A 15 4.36 2.70 0.68
CA PHE A 15 5.47 2.26 -0.15
C PHE A 15 6.77 2.10 0.67
N ASN A 16 7.06 3.05 1.56
CA ASN A 16 8.21 2.96 2.46
C ASN A 16 8.08 1.78 3.42
N ASP A 17 6.91 1.55 4.00
CA ASP A 17 6.67 0.38 4.88
C ASP A 17 6.80 -0.95 4.13
N MET A 18 6.43 -1.01 2.84
CA MET A 18 6.63 -2.21 2.01
C MET A 18 8.11 -2.42 1.68
N LYS A 19 8.83 -1.36 1.30
CA LYS A 19 10.24 -1.40 0.87
C LYS A 19 11.20 -1.65 2.03
N VAL A 20 10.96 -1.05 3.20
CA VAL A 20 11.84 -1.22 4.37
C VAL A 20 11.68 -2.65 4.89
N ARG A 21 12.75 -3.44 4.77
CA ARG A 21 12.87 -4.72 5.49
C ARG A 21 13.14 -4.42 6.96
N LYS A 22 12.10 -4.02 7.71
CA LYS A 22 12.17 -4.05 9.17
C LYS A 22 12.27 -5.52 9.57
N SER A 23 13.26 -5.85 10.39
CA SER A 23 13.36 -7.14 11.09
C SER A 23 12.19 -7.23 12.07
N SER A 24 11.04 -7.59 11.53
CA SER A 24 9.75 -7.58 12.20
C SER A 24 9.48 -8.92 12.89
N THR A 25 8.80 -8.85 14.02
CA THR A 25 8.35 -10.03 14.77
C THR A 25 7.31 -10.85 13.97
N GLN A 26 7.08 -12.12 14.31
CA GLN A 26 6.13 -12.99 13.58
C GLN A 26 4.72 -12.36 13.46
N GLU A 27 4.27 -11.60 14.46
CA GLU A 27 2.98 -10.93 14.44
C GLU A 27 2.93 -9.74 13.45
N GLU A 28 4.01 -8.97 13.34
CA GLU A 28 4.15 -7.92 12.33
C GLU A 28 4.28 -8.49 10.91
N ILE A 29 4.93 -9.64 10.75
CA ILE A 29 5.03 -10.33 9.44
C ILE A 29 3.63 -10.76 8.97
N LYS A 30 2.76 -11.24 9.88
CA LYS A 30 1.37 -11.60 9.55
C LYS A 30 0.54 -10.38 9.14
N LYS A 31 0.81 -9.20 9.73
CA LYS A 31 0.15 -7.93 9.39
C LYS A 31 0.76 -7.22 8.17
N ARG A 32 1.86 -7.73 7.62
CA ARG A 32 2.54 -7.13 6.48
C ARG A 32 1.66 -7.26 5.23
N LYS A 33 1.58 -6.20 4.43
CA LYS A 33 0.86 -6.20 3.16
C LYS A 33 1.78 -6.79 2.07
N LYS A 34 1.32 -7.83 1.38
CA LYS A 34 2.02 -8.49 0.26
C LYS A 34 1.89 -7.67 -1.01
N ALA A 35 0.69 -7.17 -1.24
CA ALA A 35 0.36 -6.32 -2.35
C ALA A 35 -0.59 -5.23 -1.87
N VAL A 36 -0.33 -4.02 -2.31
CA VAL A 36 -1.19 -2.86 -2.13
C VAL A 36 -1.47 -2.32 -3.52
N LEU A 37 -2.75 -2.08 -3.80
CA LEU A 37 -3.17 -1.42 -5.02
C LEU A 37 -3.33 0.08 -4.75
N PHE A 38 -2.99 0.87 -5.76
CA PHE A 38 -3.21 2.30 -5.77
C PHE A 38 -4.21 2.62 -6.87
N CYS A 39 -5.11 3.56 -6.61
CA CYS A 39 -6.09 4.04 -7.55
C CYS A 39 -6.03 5.57 -7.64
N LEU A 40 -6.66 6.12 -8.67
CA LEU A 40 -6.89 7.57 -8.72
C LEU A 40 -8.07 7.90 -7.82
N SER A 41 -8.00 9.04 -7.14
CA SER A 41 -9.13 9.65 -6.44
C SER A 41 -10.28 9.92 -7.43
N ASP A 42 -11.49 10.10 -6.91
CA ASP A 42 -12.69 10.33 -7.75
C ASP A 42 -12.55 11.52 -8.70
N ASP A 43 -11.85 12.56 -8.25
CA ASP A 43 -11.52 13.76 -9.02
C ASP A 43 -10.32 13.57 -9.97
N LYS A 44 -9.67 12.40 -9.92
CA LYS A 44 -8.54 11.97 -10.76
C LYS A 44 -7.30 12.87 -10.64
N ARG A 45 -7.19 13.64 -9.56
CA ARG A 45 -6.05 14.54 -9.29
C ARG A 45 -5.02 13.94 -8.36
N GLN A 46 -5.36 12.87 -7.64
CA GLN A 46 -4.47 12.26 -6.66
C GLN A 46 -4.38 10.76 -6.84
N ILE A 47 -3.20 10.21 -6.57
CA ILE A 47 -3.01 8.77 -6.39
C ILE A 47 -3.23 8.48 -4.90
N ILE A 48 -4.17 7.59 -4.61
CA ILE A 48 -4.57 7.18 -3.26
C ILE A 48 -4.42 5.66 -3.09
N VAL A 49 -4.46 5.20 -1.84
CA VAL A 49 -4.41 3.78 -1.51
C VAL A 49 -5.80 3.17 -1.71
N GLU A 50 -5.89 2.09 -2.48
CA GLU A 50 -7.13 1.33 -2.64
C GLU A 50 -7.30 0.41 -1.43
N GLU A 51 -8.07 0.87 -0.44
CA GLU A 51 -8.21 0.13 0.82
C GLU A 51 -8.89 -1.23 0.64
N ALA A 52 -9.83 -1.34 -0.30
CA ALA A 52 -10.62 -2.54 -0.53
C ALA A 52 -9.83 -3.68 -1.20
N LYS A 53 -8.66 -3.39 -1.77
CA LYS A 53 -7.87 -4.37 -2.55
C LYS A 53 -6.45 -4.52 -2.02
N GLN A 54 -6.33 -4.69 -0.70
CA GLN A 54 -5.06 -4.95 -0.03
C GLN A 54 -4.91 -6.46 0.25
N ILE A 55 -3.79 -7.04 -0.16
CA ILE A 55 -3.48 -8.46 0.10
C ILE A 55 -2.45 -8.53 1.21
N LEU A 56 -2.74 -9.26 2.28
CA LEU A 56 -1.81 -9.52 3.38
C LEU A 56 -0.80 -10.64 3.01
N VAL A 57 0.41 -10.58 3.56
CA VAL A 57 1.52 -11.54 3.32
C VAL A 57 1.14 -12.97 3.67
N VAL A 58 0.21 -13.13 4.61
CA VAL A 58 -0.42 -14.40 4.92
C VAL A 58 -1.90 -14.29 4.53
N PRO A 59 -2.30 -14.72 3.31
CA PRO A 59 -3.71 -15.00 3.11
C PRO A 59 -4.09 -16.06 4.15
N SER A 60 -5.15 -15.79 4.90
CA SER A 60 -5.81 -16.76 5.77
C SER A 60 -6.29 -17.92 4.90
N GLY A 61 -5.44 -18.92 4.71
CA GLY A 61 -5.67 -20.01 3.78
C GLY A 61 -4.62 -21.09 3.95
N SER A 62 -4.85 -21.88 5.01
CA SER A 62 -4.44 -23.29 5.22
C SER A 62 -2.96 -23.65 5.12
#